data_AF-A0A5D0I477-F1
#
_entry.id   AF-A0A5D0I477-F1
#
_cell.length_a   1.000
_cell.length_b   1.000
_cell.length_c   1.000
_cell.angle_alpha   90.00
_cell.angle_beta   90.00
_cell.angle_gamma   90.00
#
_symmetry.space_group_name_H-M   'P 1'
#
loop_
_entity.id
_entity.type
_entity.pdbx_description
1 polymer ?
#
loop_
_entity_poly.entity_id
_entity_poly.type
_entity_poly.pdbx_seq_one_letter_code
_entity_poly.pdbx_strand_id
1 'polypeptide(L)'
;MVLSNNKSTVVGLILFAAFILQLVLKLEWTWLLQLQQEEMYKRWSGLLLTLVIAFQWLLSVVRTRKRFRQHIFTMQNIHKWVGALSPVIFYIHTMHFGYGYLLLLSYIFFANTILGYFNLDVIKNNSDALFKGWMIAHVALSLIITILMVFHVVMVFYYK
;
A
#
# COMPACT_ATOMS: atom_id res chain seq x y z
N MET A 1 18.38 11.94 21.64
CA MET A 1 18.57 11.82 20.17
C MET A 1 17.30 11.27 19.53
N VAL A 2 16.21 12.07 19.46
CA VAL A 2 14.83 11.57 19.19
C VAL A 2 14.20 12.31 17.99
N LEU A 3 15.01 12.65 16.98
CA LEU A 3 14.59 13.32 15.76
C LEU A 3 15.40 12.76 14.58
N SER A 4 15.07 11.57 14.05
CA SER A 4 15.61 11.19 12.71
C SER A 4 14.93 10.07 11.89
N ASN A 5 13.85 9.39 12.32
CA ASN A 5 13.45 8.12 11.66
C ASN A 5 12.06 8.04 10.98
N ASN A 6 11.43 9.16 10.62
CA ASN A 6 10.13 9.17 9.91
C ASN A 6 10.21 9.61 8.43
N LYS A 7 11.37 9.46 7.79
CA LYS A 7 11.58 9.88 6.39
C LYS A 7 10.59 9.22 5.42
N SER A 8 10.37 7.91 5.58
CA SER A 8 9.41 7.17 4.76
C SER A 8 7.98 7.66 4.93
N THR A 9 7.56 8.01 6.15
CA THR A 9 6.24 8.60 6.41
C THR A 9 6.07 9.93 5.66
N VAL A 10 7.05 10.84 5.74
CA VAL A 10 6.98 12.14 5.03
C VAL A 10 6.93 11.93 3.52
N VAL A 11 7.78 11.06 2.98
CA VAL A 11 7.77 10.72 1.55
C VAL A 11 6.42 10.13 1.15
N GLY A 12 5.91 9.18 1.92
CA GLY A 12 4.62 8.55 1.65
C GLY A 12 3.46 9.53 1.65
N LEU A 13 3.43 10.47 2.62
CA LEU A 13 2.43 11.52 2.67
C LEU A 13 2.53 12.49 1.49
N ILE A 14 3.75 12.88 1.09
CA ILE A 14 3.96 13.73 -0.10
C ILE A 14 3.48 13.00 -1.37
N LEU A 15 3.84 11.73 -1.55
CA LEU A 15 3.43 10.94 -2.71
C LEU A 15 1.92 10.69 -2.74
N PHE A 16 1.31 10.43 -1.58
CA PHE A 16 -0.13 10.30 -1.46
C PHE A 16 -0.84 11.63 -1.76
N ALA A 17 -0.36 12.75 -1.21
CA ALA A 17 -0.91 14.07 -1.51
C ALA A 17 -0.77 14.43 -2.99
N ALA A 18 0.38 14.10 -3.62
CA ALA A 18 0.60 14.27 -5.05
C ALA A 18 -0.39 13.44 -5.87
N PHE A 19 -0.68 12.20 -5.47
CA PHE A 19 -1.70 11.35 -6.10
C PHE A 19 -3.11 11.96 -5.98
N ILE A 20 -3.49 12.50 -4.80
CA ILE A 20 -4.78 13.17 -4.64
C ILE A 20 -4.87 14.45 -5.48
N LEU A 21 -3.81 15.27 -5.50
CA LEU A 21 -3.75 16.47 -6.34
C LEU A 21 -3.87 16.11 -7.82
N GLN A 22 -3.19 15.05 -8.25
CA GLN A 22 -3.29 14.50 -9.59
C GLN A 22 -4.75 14.17 -9.95
N LEU A 23 -5.47 13.48 -9.07
CA LEU A 23 -6.89 13.15 -9.27
C LEU A 23 -7.80 14.38 -9.33
N VAL A 24 -7.64 15.33 -8.41
CA VAL A 24 -8.49 16.54 -8.31
C VAL A 24 -8.28 17.46 -9.50
N LEU A 25 -7.02 17.66 -9.91
CA LEU A 25 -6.65 18.51 -11.03
C LEU A 25 -6.76 17.78 -12.38
N LYS A 26 -7.13 16.50 -12.38
CA LYS A 26 -7.18 15.63 -13.58
C LYS A 26 -5.88 15.66 -14.37
N LEU A 27 -4.75 15.64 -13.67
CA LEU A 27 -3.44 15.59 -14.30
C LEU A 27 -3.20 14.18 -14.80
N GLU A 28 -2.97 14.01 -16.09
CA GLU A 28 -2.76 12.69 -16.68
C GLU A 28 -1.42 12.67 -17.42
N TRP A 29 -0.66 11.60 -17.23
CA TRP A 29 0.52 11.35 -18.06
C TRP A 29 0.07 10.59 -19.30
N THR A 30 -0.18 11.29 -20.39
CA THR A 30 -0.74 10.72 -21.63
C THR A 30 -0.03 9.45 -22.10
N TRP A 31 1.30 9.40 -22.02
CA TRP A 31 2.10 8.22 -22.37
C TRP A 31 1.81 7.01 -21.45
N LEU A 32 1.68 7.23 -20.14
CA LEU A 32 1.38 6.18 -19.17
C LEU A 32 -0.09 5.77 -19.28
N LEU A 33 -1.00 6.71 -19.59
CA LEU A 33 -2.40 6.39 -19.84
C LEU A 33 -2.55 5.49 -21.08
N GLN A 34 -1.80 5.74 -22.14
CA GLN A 34 -1.75 4.89 -23.33
C GLN A 34 -1.25 3.48 -22.99
N LEU A 35 -0.13 3.37 -22.26
CA LEU A 35 0.35 2.09 -21.75
C LEU A 35 -0.70 1.39 -20.89
N GLN A 36 -1.38 2.11 -20.01
CA GLN A 36 -2.46 1.60 -19.18
C GLN A 36 -3.69 1.16 -19.98
N GLN A 37 -3.80 1.39 -21.30
CA GLN A 37 -4.82 0.76 -22.14
C GLN A 37 -4.39 -0.61 -22.66
N GLU A 38 -3.08 -0.84 -22.79
CA GLU A 38 -2.53 -2.09 -23.30
C GLU A 38 -2.73 -3.23 -22.31
N GLU A 39 -3.18 -4.37 -22.82
CA GLU A 39 -3.49 -5.53 -21.99
C GLU A 39 -2.26 -6.07 -21.25
N MET A 40 -1.13 -6.20 -21.94
CA MET A 40 0.09 -6.73 -21.35
C MET A 40 0.63 -5.81 -20.27
N TYR A 41 0.56 -4.50 -20.47
CA TYR A 41 0.95 -3.52 -19.46
C TYR A 41 0.07 -3.63 -18.21
N LYS A 42 -1.25 -3.71 -18.36
CA LYS A 42 -2.19 -3.90 -17.23
C LYS A 42 -1.82 -5.14 -16.41
N ARG A 43 -1.49 -6.26 -17.08
CA ARG A 43 -1.11 -7.52 -16.42
C ARG A 43 0.21 -7.40 -15.66
N TRP A 44 1.26 -6.85 -16.27
CA TRP A 44 2.58 -6.72 -15.64
C TRP A 44 2.60 -5.68 -14.52
N SER A 45 1.97 -4.52 -14.71
CA SER A 45 1.83 -3.51 -13.65
C SER A 45 0.96 -4.02 -12.49
N GLY A 46 -0.10 -4.79 -12.79
CA GLY A 46 -0.94 -5.43 -11.78
C GLY A 46 -0.20 -6.53 -11.01
N LEU A 47 0.65 -7.31 -11.68
CA LEU A 47 1.53 -8.28 -11.03
C LEU A 47 2.53 -7.60 -10.10
N LEU A 48 3.15 -6.49 -10.53
CA LEU A 48 4.04 -5.70 -9.69
C LEU A 48 3.33 -5.22 -8.41
N LEU A 49 2.13 -4.65 -8.54
CA LEU A 49 1.34 -4.20 -7.39
C LEU A 49 0.94 -5.38 -6.47
N THR A 50 0.57 -6.52 -7.05
CA THR A 50 0.24 -7.75 -6.32
C THR A 50 1.43 -8.25 -5.51
N LEU A 51 2.63 -8.30 -6.12
CA LEU A 51 3.86 -8.70 -5.46
C LEU A 51 4.23 -7.74 -4.32
N VAL A 52 4.01 -6.44 -4.50
CA VAL A 52 4.24 -5.44 -3.46
C VAL A 52 3.29 -5.66 -2.27
N ILE A 53 2.01 -5.90 -2.51
CA ILE A 53 1.03 -6.21 -1.45
C ILE A 53 1.41 -7.51 -0.73
N ALA A 54 1.76 -8.56 -1.47
CA ALA A 54 2.21 -9.83 -0.90
C ALA A 54 3.49 -9.66 -0.07
N PHE A 55 4.44 -8.84 -0.53
CA PHE A 55 5.69 -8.55 0.16
C PHE A 55 5.47 -7.83 1.50
N GLN A 56 4.40 -7.02 1.64
CA GLN A 56 4.08 -6.39 2.93
C GLN A 56 3.91 -7.42 4.07
N TRP A 57 3.37 -8.61 3.76
CA TRP A 57 3.17 -9.68 4.73
C TRP A 57 4.48 -10.33 5.22
N LEU A 58 5.61 -10.09 4.55
CA LEU A 58 6.90 -10.63 4.97
C LEU A 58 7.30 -10.14 6.36
N LEU A 59 6.93 -8.91 6.74
CA LEU A 59 7.17 -8.40 8.09
C LEU A 59 6.46 -9.25 9.16
N SER A 60 5.23 -9.70 8.90
CA SER A 60 4.49 -10.59 9.80
C SER A 60 5.19 -11.95 9.95
N VAL A 61 5.73 -12.50 8.87
CA VAL A 61 6.52 -13.75 8.90
C VAL A 61 7.80 -13.56 9.74
N VAL A 62 8.53 -12.46 9.53
CA VAL A 62 9.76 -12.15 10.26
C VAL A 62 9.48 -11.94 11.76
N ARG A 63 8.35 -11.34 12.12
CA ARG A 63 7.95 -11.12 13.53
C ARG A 63 7.52 -12.40 14.24
N THR A 64 6.86 -13.32 13.54
CA THR A 64 6.32 -14.55 14.15
C THR A 64 7.34 -15.68 14.22
N ARG A 65 8.28 -15.78 13.28
CA ARG A 65 9.28 -16.86 13.25
C ARG A 65 10.55 -16.48 14.01
N LYS A 66 10.87 -17.22 15.09
CA LYS A 66 12.05 -17.00 15.95
C LYS A 66 13.37 -16.87 15.17
N ARG A 67 13.57 -17.70 14.12
CA ARG A 67 14.78 -17.71 13.27
C ARG A 67 15.09 -16.37 12.61
N PHE A 68 14.07 -15.55 12.31
CA PHE A 68 14.26 -14.30 11.57
C PHE A 68 14.26 -13.05 12.44
N ARG A 69 14.18 -13.18 13.77
CA ARG A 69 14.09 -12.05 14.70
C ARG A 69 15.22 -11.02 14.54
N GLN A 70 16.43 -11.49 14.20
CA GLN A 70 17.58 -10.62 13.94
C GLN A 70 17.37 -9.59 12.82
N HIS A 71 16.43 -9.84 11.90
CA HIS A 71 16.14 -8.96 10.77
C HIS A 71 14.89 -8.08 10.98
N ILE A 72 14.25 -8.09 12.16
CA ILE A 72 12.99 -7.38 12.40
C ILE A 72 13.11 -5.89 12.07
N PHE A 73 14.15 -5.21 12.55
CA PHE A 73 14.32 -3.78 12.35
C PHE A 73 14.56 -3.43 10.88
N THR A 74 15.41 -4.21 10.20
CA THR A 74 15.66 -4.06 8.76
C THR A 74 14.39 -4.26 7.95
N MET A 75 13.65 -5.35 8.22
CA MET A 75 12.41 -5.65 7.52
C MET A 75 11.33 -4.61 7.82
N GLN A 76 11.27 -4.09 9.04
CA GLN A 76 10.35 -3.00 9.40
C GLN A 76 10.66 -1.72 8.63
N ASN A 77 11.94 -1.37 8.46
CA ASN A 77 12.33 -0.22 7.63
C ASN A 77 11.96 -0.44 6.17
N ILE A 78 12.24 -1.62 5.61
CA ILE A 78 11.87 -1.99 4.24
C ILE A 78 10.35 -1.92 4.05
N HIS A 79 9.57 -2.51 4.96
CA HIS A 79 8.11 -2.45 4.95
C HIS A 79 7.60 -1.01 4.91
N LYS A 80 8.12 -0.14 5.79
CA LYS A 80 7.76 1.30 5.80
C LYS A 80 8.08 1.99 4.47
N TRP A 81 9.25 1.75 3.89
CA TRP A 81 9.66 2.38 2.62
C TRP A 81 8.86 1.87 1.42
N VAL A 82 8.63 0.56 1.31
CA VAL A 82 7.80 0.01 0.24
C VAL A 82 6.35 0.49 0.37
N GLY A 83 5.81 0.57 1.60
CA GLY A 83 4.51 1.17 1.86
C GLY A 83 4.44 2.66 1.48
N ALA A 84 5.51 3.43 1.73
CA ALA A 84 5.60 4.84 1.34
C ALA A 84 5.55 5.03 -0.19
N LEU A 85 6.12 4.10 -0.96
CA LEU A 85 6.11 4.16 -2.44
C LEU A 85 4.81 3.62 -3.05
N SER A 86 3.94 3.00 -2.25
CA SER A 86 2.72 2.34 -2.74
C SER A 86 1.76 3.25 -3.53
N PRO A 87 1.58 4.56 -3.25
CA PRO A 87 0.76 5.43 -4.09
C PRO A 87 1.29 5.56 -5.52
N VAL A 88 2.62 5.59 -5.69
CA VAL A 88 3.26 5.67 -7.01
C VAL A 88 3.08 4.35 -7.76
N ILE A 89 3.27 3.22 -7.08
CA ILE A 89 3.09 1.90 -7.69
C ILE A 89 1.63 1.70 -8.11
N PHE A 90 0.68 2.16 -7.29
CA PHE A 90 -0.74 2.19 -7.63
C PHE A 90 -1.00 3.06 -8.85
N TYR A 91 -0.46 4.29 -8.89
CA TYR A 91 -0.60 5.22 -10.01
C TYR A 91 -0.05 4.67 -11.33
N ILE A 92 1.08 3.95 -11.28
CA ILE A 92 1.66 3.24 -12.43
C ILE A 92 0.69 2.18 -12.97
N HIS A 93 -0.03 1.48 -12.09
CA HIS A 93 -1.03 0.51 -12.51
C HIS A 93 -2.33 1.15 -13.02
N THR A 94 -2.81 2.23 -12.38
CA THR A 94 -4.00 2.96 -12.80
C THR A 94 -3.97 4.42 -12.36
N MET A 95 -4.29 5.36 -13.26
CA MET A 95 -4.48 6.78 -12.94
C MET A 95 -5.86 7.12 -12.39
N HIS A 96 -6.81 6.19 -12.52
CA HIS A 96 -8.20 6.42 -12.16
C HIS A 96 -8.68 5.35 -11.19
N PHE A 97 -9.66 5.74 -10.37
CA PHE A 97 -10.42 4.76 -9.63
C PHE A 97 -11.31 3.98 -10.59
N GLY A 98 -11.36 2.66 -10.40
CA GLY A 98 -12.37 1.82 -11.04
C GLY A 98 -13.75 2.02 -10.41
N TYR A 99 -14.69 1.15 -10.79
CA TYR A 99 -16.05 1.15 -10.26
C TYR A 99 -16.32 -0.10 -9.41
N GLY A 100 -17.38 -0.07 -8.59
CA GLY A 100 -17.80 -1.21 -7.78
C GLY A 100 -16.72 -1.70 -6.82
N TYR A 101 -16.37 -2.99 -6.88
CA TYR A 101 -15.38 -3.57 -5.97
C TYR A 101 -13.95 -3.02 -6.19
N LEU A 102 -13.63 -2.50 -7.39
CA LEU A 102 -12.32 -1.87 -7.65
C LEU A 102 -12.18 -0.53 -6.91
N LEU A 103 -13.27 0.24 -6.86
CA LEU A 103 -13.33 1.46 -6.07
C LEU A 103 -13.14 1.14 -4.59
N LEU A 104 -13.84 0.13 -4.09
CA LEU A 104 -13.71 -0.35 -2.71
C LEU A 104 -12.27 -0.80 -2.41
N LEU A 105 -11.66 -1.61 -3.30
CA LEU A 105 -10.27 -2.05 -3.17
C LEU A 105 -9.32 -0.86 -3.07
N SER A 106 -9.52 0.17 -3.90
CA SER A 106 -8.69 1.37 -3.91
C SER A 106 -8.84 2.19 -2.62
N TYR A 107 -10.06 2.37 -2.14
CA TYR A 107 -10.31 3.07 -0.88
C TYR A 107 -9.73 2.35 0.33
N ILE A 108 -9.92 1.04 0.42
CA ILE A 108 -9.35 0.24 1.52
C ILE A 108 -7.82 0.23 1.43
N PHE A 109 -7.26 0.11 0.21
CA PHE A 109 -5.82 0.20 -0.02
C PHE A 109 -5.24 1.51 0.49
N PHE A 110 -5.78 2.66 0.06
CA PHE A 110 -5.29 3.96 0.50
C PHE A 110 -5.56 4.24 1.99
N ALA A 111 -6.70 3.82 2.53
CA ALA A 111 -6.96 3.92 3.96
C ALA A 111 -5.92 3.13 4.77
N ASN A 112 -5.59 1.92 4.33
CA ASN A 112 -4.58 1.10 4.98
C ASN A 112 -3.17 1.69 4.87
N THR A 113 -2.84 2.29 3.72
CA THR A 113 -1.59 3.01 3.48
C THR A 113 -1.45 4.22 4.40
N ILE A 114 -2.49 5.05 4.51
CA ILE A 114 -2.53 6.19 5.44
C ILE A 114 -2.38 5.71 6.89
N LEU A 115 -3.10 4.66 7.27
CA LEU A 115 -3.02 4.08 8.61
C LEU A 115 -1.59 3.62 8.92
N GLY A 116 -0.89 3.03 7.95
CA GLY A 116 0.52 2.64 8.06
C GLY A 116 1.49 3.83 8.22
N TYR A 117 1.18 4.98 7.61
CA TYR A 117 1.99 6.21 7.74
C TYR A 117 1.91 6.81 9.14
N PHE A 118 0.71 6.80 9.73
CA PHE A 118 0.44 7.27 11.08
C PHE A 118 0.72 6.19 12.14
N ASN A 119 1.91 5.59 12.11
CA ASN A 119 2.36 4.73 13.21
C ASN A 119 2.35 5.51 14.53
N LEU A 120 2.13 4.84 15.66
CA LEU A 120 2.02 5.48 16.98
C LEU A 120 3.32 6.15 17.44
N ASP A 121 4.45 5.79 16.86
CA ASP A 121 5.72 6.53 16.97
C ASP A 121 5.57 8.01 16.54
N VAL A 122 4.70 8.29 15.56
CA VAL A 122 4.35 9.64 15.09
C VAL A 122 3.36 10.31 16.03
N ILE A 123 2.39 9.54 16.55
CA ILE A 123 1.29 10.05 17.38
C ILE A 123 1.75 10.30 18.84
N LYS A 124 2.95 9.85 19.24
CA LYS A 124 3.51 10.01 20.61
C LYS A 124 2.53 9.62 21.72
N ASN A 125 1.67 8.64 21.47
CA ASN A 125 0.65 8.20 22.40
C ASN A 125 0.99 6.81 22.94
N ASN A 126 0.99 6.68 24.28
CA ASN A 126 1.38 5.46 24.99
C ASN A 126 0.17 4.58 25.36
N SER A 127 -1.04 4.89 24.89
CA SER A 127 -2.23 4.08 25.17
C SER A 127 -2.17 2.73 24.44
N ASP A 128 -2.11 1.65 25.23
CA ASP A 128 -2.11 0.27 24.74
C ASP A 128 -3.38 -0.06 23.93
N ALA A 129 -4.52 0.52 24.31
CA ALA A 129 -5.78 0.33 23.57
C ALA A 129 -5.70 0.92 22.15
N LEU A 130 -5.10 2.10 21.99
CA LEU A 130 -4.92 2.71 20.68
C LEU A 130 -3.90 1.93 19.84
N PHE A 131 -2.85 1.40 20.46
CA PHE A 131 -1.90 0.51 19.78
C PHE A 131 -2.52 -0.76 19.25
N LYS A 132 -3.28 -1.46 20.09
CA LYS A 132 -3.99 -2.67 19.70
C LYS A 132 -5.03 -2.37 18.62
N GLY A 133 -5.83 -1.31 18.80
CA GLY A 133 -6.84 -0.89 17.82
C GLY A 133 -6.25 -0.55 16.46
N TRP A 134 -5.19 0.26 16.43
CA TRP A 134 -4.46 0.62 15.20
C TRP A 134 -3.91 -0.62 14.49
N MET A 135 -3.23 -1.51 15.23
CA MET A 135 -2.65 -2.74 14.67
C MET A 135 -3.74 -3.66 14.10
N ILE A 136 -4.83 -3.87 14.84
CA ILE A 136 -5.97 -4.70 14.40
C ILE A 136 -6.57 -4.10 13.12
N ALA A 137 -6.84 -2.80 13.09
CA ALA A 137 -7.39 -2.14 11.92
C ALA A 137 -6.48 -2.28 10.69
N HIS A 138 -5.18 -2.02 10.84
CA HIS A 138 -4.20 -2.11 9.74
C HIS A 138 -4.09 -3.53 9.20
N VAL A 139 -4.02 -4.54 10.08
CA VAL A 139 -3.94 -5.94 9.65
C VAL A 139 -5.26 -6.41 9.04
N ALA A 140 -6.41 -6.03 9.59
CA ALA A 140 -7.72 -6.39 9.05
C ALA A 140 -7.95 -5.80 7.65
N LEU A 141 -7.64 -4.51 7.45
CA LEU A 141 -7.71 -3.89 6.13
C LEU A 141 -6.73 -4.55 5.15
N SER A 142 -5.52 -4.90 5.59
CA SER A 142 -4.54 -5.64 4.77
C SER A 142 -5.06 -7.01 4.32
N LEU A 143 -5.79 -7.73 5.19
CA LEU A 143 -6.44 -9.00 4.82
C LEU A 143 -7.54 -8.78 3.78
N ILE A 144 -8.40 -7.78 3.98
CA ILE A 144 -9.47 -7.46 3.02
C ILE A 144 -8.87 -7.07 1.66
N ILE A 145 -7.82 -6.25 1.64
CA ILE A 145 -7.08 -5.90 0.42
C ILE A 145 -6.56 -7.17 -0.28
N THR A 146 -5.97 -8.09 0.48
CA THR A 146 -5.42 -9.34 -0.09
C THR A 146 -6.52 -10.19 -0.72
N ILE A 147 -7.67 -10.33 -0.05
CA ILE A 147 -8.83 -11.08 -0.59
C ILE A 147 -9.37 -10.41 -1.86
N LEU A 148 -9.62 -9.10 -1.83
CA LEU A 148 -10.13 -8.35 -2.98
C LEU A 148 -9.13 -8.32 -4.14
N MET A 149 -7.82 -8.28 -3.85
CA MET A 149 -6.75 -8.37 -4.85
C MET A 149 -6.74 -9.75 -5.52
N VAL A 150 -6.82 -10.84 -4.76
CA VAL A 150 -6.91 -12.20 -5.35
C VAL A 150 -8.17 -12.33 -6.19
N PHE A 151 -9.31 -11.86 -5.69
CA PHE A 151 -10.54 -11.81 -6.45
C PHE A 151 -10.37 -11.01 -7.75
N HIS A 152 -9.78 -9.81 -7.69
CA HIS A 152 -9.50 -9.00 -8.87
C HIS A 152 -8.64 -9.73 -9.91
N VAL A 153 -7.54 -10.34 -9.47
CA VAL A 153 -6.63 -11.10 -10.34
C VAL A 153 -7.39 -12.25 -11.02
N VAL A 154 -8.17 -13.03 -10.27
CA VAL A 154 -8.99 -14.11 -10.83
C VAL A 154 -9.97 -13.58 -11.87
N MET A 155 -10.68 -12.49 -11.57
CA MET A 155 -11.64 -11.90 -12.51
C MET A 155 -10.96 -11.43 -13.80
N VAL A 156 -9.77 -10.82 -13.71
CA VAL A 156 -9.01 -10.35 -14.86
C VAL A 156 -8.51 -11.49 -15.75
N PHE A 157 -8.19 -12.66 -15.19
CA PHE A 157 -7.71 -13.81 -15.97
C PHE A 157 -8.82 -14.77 -16.40
N TYR A 158 -9.94 -14.83 -15.69
CA TYR A 158 -11.04 -15.76 -15.97
C TYR A 158 -12.05 -15.19 -16.99
N TYR A 159 -12.40 -13.90 -16.87
CA TYR A 159 -13.39 -13.26 -17.75
C TYR A 159 -12.74 -12.57 -18.96
N LYS A 160 -11.58 -13.06 -19.38
CA LYS A 160 -10.83 -12.59 -20.56
C LYS A 160 -10.64 -13.71 -21.56
#